data_AF-A0A4R8WSK0-F1
#
_entry.id   AF-A0A4R8WSK0-F1
#
_cell.length_a   1.000
_cell.length_b   1.000
_cell.length_c   1.000
_cell.angle_alpha   90.00
_cell.angle_beta   90.00
_cell.angle_gamma   90.00
#
_symmetry.space_group_name_H-M   'P 1'
#
loop_
_entity.id
_entity.type
_entity.pdbx_description
1 polymer ?
#
loop_
_entity_poly.entity_id
_entity_poly.type
_entity_poly.pdbx_seq_one_letter_code
_entity_poly.pdbx_strand_id
1 'polypeptide(L)'
;MHLTRTGRILTAATATALTLTAFSVGPALADTGDDSRGGHSVVRVHLLGSQPAPASPVIAGINPGGAPWVNDRSTAIVSEDGRIRVNIRGLVIPPPRGTGVNPVASVVATLVCSGTVGESTDPFSLSSAGDGRIAATIAVPEDCADPTVLIQPAANRTVYIASGMSSRDHQQSHDD
;
A
#
# COMPACT_ATOMS: atom_id res chain seq x y z
N MET A 1 16.92 -60.04 5.02
CA MET A 1 17.70 -61.18 5.53
C MET A 1 18.73 -60.66 6.52
N HIS A 2 18.63 -61.11 7.77
CA HIS A 2 19.65 -61.33 8.81
C HIS A 2 20.79 -60.31 9.07
N LEU A 3 21.29 -60.05 10.28
CA LEU A 3 20.88 -60.17 11.69
C LEU A 3 22.18 -59.88 12.48
N THR A 4 22.21 -58.89 13.37
CA THR A 4 23.18 -58.76 14.49
C THR A 4 22.62 -57.67 15.40
N ARG A 5 21.97 -57.88 16.56
CA ARG A 5 22.31 -58.65 17.78
C ARG A 5 23.80 -58.44 18.13
N THR A 6 24.19 -57.84 19.25
CA THR A 6 23.91 -58.28 20.62
C THR A 6 24.48 -57.26 21.62
N GLY A 7 23.93 -57.16 22.83
CA GLY A 7 24.70 -56.72 24.01
C GLY A 7 23.88 -56.05 25.11
N ARG A 8 23.19 -56.84 25.95
CA ARG A 8 22.77 -56.42 27.31
C ARG A 8 24.00 -56.46 28.22
N ILE A 9 24.06 -55.65 29.29
CA ILE A 9 24.33 -56.11 30.69
C ILE A 9 24.45 -54.94 31.72
N LEU A 10 23.67 -55.09 32.79
CA LEU A 10 23.82 -54.74 34.22
C LEU A 10 23.95 -53.28 34.72
N THR A 11 22.82 -52.85 35.32
CA THR A 11 22.62 -52.23 36.65
C THR A 11 23.85 -51.80 37.49
N ALA A 12 23.81 -50.54 37.95
CA ALA A 12 24.22 -50.16 39.31
C ALA A 12 23.37 -48.96 39.77
N ALA A 13 22.66 -49.14 40.88
CA ALA A 13 21.91 -48.10 41.56
C ALA A 13 22.82 -47.35 42.54
N THR A 14 22.82 -46.03 42.49
CA THR A 14 23.26 -45.17 43.60
C THR A 14 22.37 -43.94 43.64
N ALA A 15 21.61 -43.84 44.74
CA ALA A 15 20.73 -42.74 45.10
C ALA A 15 21.53 -41.56 45.67
N THR A 16 21.11 -40.33 45.35
CA THR A 16 21.27 -39.04 46.08
C THR A 16 21.03 -37.91 45.07
N ALA A 17 20.31 -36.82 45.31
CA ALA A 17 19.53 -36.30 46.42
C ALA A 17 18.49 -35.32 45.82
N LEU A 18 17.32 -35.19 46.45
CA LEU A 18 16.28 -34.22 46.06
C LEU A 18 16.78 -32.78 46.28
N THR A 19 16.82 -31.98 45.21
CA THR A 19 16.73 -30.52 45.31
C THR A 19 15.46 -30.08 44.59
N LEU A 20 14.39 -29.89 45.37
CA LEU A 20 13.16 -29.24 44.92
C LEU A 20 13.43 -27.74 44.77
N THR A 21 13.85 -27.31 43.58
CA THR A 21 13.69 -25.91 43.18
C THR A 21 12.22 -25.70 42.87
N ALA A 22 11.51 -25.02 43.78
CA ALA A 22 10.18 -24.51 43.52
C ALA A 22 10.26 -23.44 42.42
N PHE A 23 10.09 -23.85 41.16
CA PHE A 23 9.68 -22.93 40.12
C PHE A 23 8.17 -22.82 40.20
N SER A 24 7.70 -21.66 40.65
CA SER A 24 6.30 -21.26 40.55
C SER A 24 5.89 -21.29 39.08
N VAL A 25 5.19 -22.35 38.66
CA VAL A 25 4.44 -22.35 37.40
C VAL A 25 3.23 -21.46 37.65
N GLY A 26 3.39 -20.17 37.39
CA GLY A 26 2.23 -19.32 37.19
C GLY A 26 1.43 -19.88 36.01
N PRO A 27 0.09 -19.87 36.04
CA PRO A 27 -0.67 -20.17 34.84
C PRO A 27 -0.32 -19.07 33.84
N ALA A 28 0.50 -19.39 32.85
CA ALA A 28 0.41 -18.68 31.59
C ALA A 28 -0.94 -19.11 31.00
N LEU A 29 -2.01 -18.42 31.41
CA LEU A 29 -3.06 -18.13 30.45
C LEU A 29 -2.35 -17.30 29.38
N ALA A 30 -1.82 -17.99 28.37
CA ALA A 30 -1.69 -17.37 27.07
C ALA A 30 -3.14 -17.12 26.68
N ASP A 31 -3.65 -15.96 27.11
CA ASP A 31 -4.85 -15.40 26.56
C ASP A 31 -4.59 -15.34 25.06
N THR A 32 -5.35 -16.12 24.32
CA THR A 32 -5.45 -16.01 22.87
C THR A 32 -6.24 -14.74 22.57
N GLY A 33 -5.70 -13.61 23.02
CA GLY A 33 -6.15 -12.27 22.73
C GLY A 33 -5.26 -11.75 21.62
N ASP A 34 -5.46 -12.24 20.39
CA ASP A 34 -5.04 -11.45 19.24
C ASP A 34 -5.99 -10.26 19.21
N ASP A 35 -5.59 -9.23 19.95
CA ASP A 35 -6.27 -7.95 20.04
C ASP A 35 -6.52 -7.47 18.60
N SER A 36 -7.78 -7.56 18.17
CA SER A 36 -8.31 -6.67 17.13
C SER A 36 -8.27 -5.24 17.66
N ARG A 37 -7.07 -4.67 17.78
CA ARG A 37 -6.89 -3.23 17.92
C ARG A 37 -7.42 -2.66 16.62
N GLY A 38 -8.54 -1.94 16.70
CA GLY A 38 -9.20 -1.29 15.57
C GLY A 38 -8.20 -0.55 14.69
N GLY A 39 -7.70 -1.25 13.68
CA GLY A 39 -6.70 -0.76 12.75
C GLY A 39 -7.43 -0.02 11.66
N HIS A 40 -7.52 1.30 11.81
CA HIS A 40 -7.92 2.20 10.73
C HIS A 40 -7.24 1.75 9.44
N SER A 41 -7.98 1.21 8.47
CA SER A 41 -7.33 0.74 7.24
C SER A 41 -6.80 1.96 6.49
N VAL A 42 -5.49 1.96 6.28
CA VAL A 42 -4.77 3.03 5.60
C VAL A 42 -4.29 2.46 4.28
N VAL A 43 -4.85 2.98 3.20
CA VAL A 43 -4.42 2.65 1.86
C VAL A 43 -3.21 3.50 1.54
N ARG A 44 -2.07 2.87 1.28
CA ARG A 44 -0.89 3.52 0.72
C ARG A 44 -0.69 3.05 -0.70
N VAL A 45 -0.68 3.99 -1.64
CA VAL A 45 -0.43 3.71 -3.05
C VAL A 45 0.81 4.46 -3.53
N HIS A 46 1.57 3.80 -4.41
CA HIS A 46 2.55 4.46 -5.24
C HIS A 46 1.85 5.06 -6.45
N LEU A 47 2.10 6.34 -6.70
CA LEU A 47 1.56 7.02 -7.87
C LEU A 47 2.53 6.82 -9.03
N LEU A 48 1.99 6.45 -10.19
CA LEU A 48 2.71 6.28 -11.44
C LEU A 48 2.09 7.20 -12.49
N GLY A 49 2.95 7.88 -13.25
CA GLY A 49 2.57 8.77 -14.33
C GLY A 49 1.85 7.98 -15.43
N SER A 50 0.78 8.57 -15.96
CA SER A 50 -0.02 7.92 -16.99
C SER A 50 0.71 7.92 -18.33
N GLN A 51 0.58 6.84 -19.07
CA GLN A 51 0.90 6.78 -20.49
C GLN A 51 -0.37 6.98 -21.32
N PRO A 52 -0.28 7.52 -22.55
CA PRO A 52 -1.44 7.63 -23.42
C PRO A 52 -2.10 6.26 -23.64
N ALA A 53 -3.42 6.26 -23.82
CA ALA A 53 -4.15 5.03 -24.12
C ALA A 53 -3.57 4.33 -25.38
N PRO A 54 -3.53 2.99 -25.41
CA PRO A 54 -4.06 2.06 -24.40
C PRO A 54 -3.05 1.64 -23.32
N ALA A 55 -1.87 2.26 -23.25
CA ALA A 55 -0.80 1.83 -22.34
C ALA A 55 -1.17 2.01 -20.86
N SER A 56 -1.92 3.07 -20.53
CA SER A 56 -2.63 3.17 -19.25
C SER A 56 -4.14 2.97 -19.44
N PRO A 57 -4.84 2.35 -18.47
CA PRO A 57 -6.24 1.99 -18.60
C PRO A 57 -7.18 3.19 -18.41
N VAL A 58 -8.41 3.06 -18.88
CA VAL A 58 -9.51 3.95 -18.45
C VAL A 58 -9.93 3.53 -17.04
N ILE A 59 -9.98 4.48 -16.10
CA ILE A 59 -10.32 4.22 -14.69
C ILE A 59 -11.62 4.95 -14.37
N ALA A 60 -12.68 4.22 -14.02
CA ALA A 60 -14.00 4.80 -13.72
C ALA A 60 -14.51 5.76 -14.81
N GLY A 61 -14.27 5.43 -16.08
CA GLY A 61 -14.62 6.28 -17.23
C GLY A 61 -13.69 7.46 -17.50
N ILE A 62 -12.65 7.67 -16.67
CA ILE A 62 -11.66 8.73 -16.82
C ILE A 62 -10.48 8.21 -17.64
N ASN A 63 -10.18 8.88 -18.74
CA ASN A 63 -9.08 8.50 -19.64
C ASN A 63 -7.71 8.91 -19.06
N PRO A 64 -6.62 8.19 -19.38
CA PRO A 64 -5.29 8.72 -19.13
C PRO A 64 -5.03 9.98 -19.99
N GLY A 65 -4.11 10.81 -19.54
CA GLY A 65 -3.67 11.98 -20.29
C GLY A 65 -3.02 11.60 -21.63
N GLY A 66 -3.08 12.51 -22.60
CA GLY A 66 -2.55 12.29 -23.95
C GLY A 66 -1.02 12.34 -24.08
N ALA A 67 -0.29 12.48 -22.97
CA ALA A 67 1.18 12.58 -22.95
C ALA A 67 1.79 11.53 -22.01
N PRO A 68 3.05 11.10 -22.23
CA PRO A 68 3.71 10.09 -21.41
C PRO A 68 4.23 10.71 -20.10
N TRP A 69 3.37 10.82 -19.10
CA TRP A 69 3.78 11.34 -17.80
C TRP A 69 4.68 10.34 -17.08
N VAL A 70 5.71 10.88 -16.42
CA VAL A 70 6.61 10.14 -15.52
C VAL A 70 6.73 10.89 -14.22
N ASN A 71 7.09 10.20 -13.16
CA ASN A 71 7.36 10.80 -11.87
C ASN A 71 8.36 9.96 -11.09
N ASP A 72 9.00 10.61 -10.11
CA ASP A 72 9.80 9.92 -9.11
C ASP A 72 8.90 9.16 -8.13
N ARG A 73 9.44 8.72 -6.99
CA ARG A 73 8.67 7.98 -5.97
C ARG A 73 7.59 8.88 -5.30
N SER A 74 6.46 9.00 -5.96
CA SER A 74 5.26 9.69 -5.49
C SER A 74 4.35 8.73 -4.72
N THR A 75 3.62 9.26 -3.75
CA THR A 75 2.77 8.45 -2.87
C THR A 75 1.47 9.17 -2.56
N ALA A 76 0.38 8.43 -2.47
CA ALA A 76 -0.84 8.86 -1.82
C ALA A 76 -1.19 7.91 -0.67
N ILE A 77 -1.66 8.49 0.43
CA ILE A 77 -2.11 7.77 1.61
C ILE A 77 -3.54 8.22 1.87
N VAL A 78 -4.49 7.29 1.91
CA VAL A 78 -5.90 7.54 2.24
C VAL A 78 -6.25 6.69 3.44
N SER A 79 -6.78 7.32 4.48
CA SER A 79 -7.26 6.63 5.69
C SER A 79 -8.76 6.42 5.58
N GLU A 80 -9.31 5.41 6.24
CA GLU A 80 -10.77 5.18 6.33
C GLU A 80 -11.57 6.40 6.79
N ASP A 81 -10.99 7.22 7.67
CA ASP A 81 -11.62 8.46 8.17
C ASP A 81 -11.56 9.63 7.17
N GLY A 82 -11.16 9.36 5.93
CA GLY A 82 -11.11 10.35 4.87
C GLY A 82 -9.85 11.21 4.83
N ARG A 83 -8.93 11.05 5.79
CA ARG A 83 -7.66 11.78 5.74
C ARG A 83 -6.82 11.30 4.56
N ILE A 84 -6.60 12.19 3.60
CA ILE A 84 -5.78 11.97 2.42
C ILE A 84 -4.51 12.82 2.49
N ARG A 85 -3.36 12.20 2.23
CA ARG A 85 -2.07 12.86 2.07
C ARG A 85 -1.45 12.45 0.75
N VAL A 86 -1.11 13.43 -0.08
CA VAL A 86 -0.49 13.21 -1.38
C VAL A 86 0.86 13.92 -1.41
N ASN A 87 1.86 13.21 -1.90
CA ASN A 87 3.20 13.74 -2.14
C ASN A 87 3.66 13.32 -3.53
N ILE A 88 3.63 14.27 -4.46
CA ILE A 88 4.05 14.11 -5.85
C ILE A 88 5.48 14.63 -5.97
N ARG A 89 6.32 13.87 -6.66
CA ARG A 89 7.70 14.24 -6.95
C ARG A 89 8.01 14.06 -8.42
N GLY A 90 8.54 15.08 -9.07
CA GLY A 90 9.06 14.97 -10.43
C GLY A 90 8.00 14.65 -11.49
N LEU A 91 6.71 15.01 -11.30
CA LEU A 91 5.66 14.69 -12.27
C LEU A 91 5.76 15.58 -13.52
N VAL A 92 6.34 15.04 -14.58
CA VAL A 92 6.66 15.79 -15.81
C VAL A 92 6.40 14.96 -17.07
N ILE A 93 6.47 15.61 -18.23
CA ILE A 93 6.51 14.94 -19.53
C ILE A 93 7.97 14.96 -20.02
N PRO A 94 8.65 13.81 -20.13
CA PRO A 94 10.06 13.77 -20.47
C PRO A 94 10.29 14.06 -21.97
N PRO A 95 11.48 14.56 -22.36
CA PRO A 95 11.89 14.62 -23.75
C PRO A 95 11.90 13.23 -24.42
N PRO A 96 11.68 13.14 -25.74
CA PRO A 96 11.42 14.24 -26.67
C PRO A 96 9.95 14.67 -26.74
N ARG A 97 9.04 14.01 -25.99
CA ARG A 97 7.59 14.29 -26.08
C ARG A 97 7.15 15.50 -25.26
N GLY A 98 7.96 15.90 -24.29
CA GLY A 98 7.84 17.16 -23.56
C GLY A 98 9.19 17.84 -23.39
N THR A 99 9.27 18.75 -22.44
CA THR A 99 10.47 19.53 -22.14
C THR A 99 11.19 19.07 -20.87
N GLY A 100 10.67 18.05 -20.18
CA GLY A 100 11.12 17.67 -18.83
C GLY A 100 10.61 18.63 -17.74
N VAL A 101 9.71 19.56 -18.09
CA VAL A 101 9.06 20.49 -17.16
C VAL A 101 7.58 20.14 -17.07
N ASN A 102 6.99 20.34 -15.90
CA ASN A 102 5.57 20.16 -15.67
C ASN A 102 4.75 21.33 -16.26
N PRO A 103 3.85 21.10 -17.24
CA PRO A 103 2.96 22.14 -17.76
C PRO A 103 1.68 22.36 -16.93
N VAL A 104 1.40 21.51 -15.94
CA VAL A 104 0.16 21.56 -15.14
C VAL A 104 0.42 22.25 -13.82
N ALA A 105 -0.06 23.49 -13.67
CA ALA A 105 0.19 24.30 -12.47
C ALA A 105 -0.60 23.83 -11.23
N SER A 106 -1.74 23.17 -11.41
CA SER A 106 -2.56 22.71 -10.29
C SER A 106 -3.31 21.41 -10.62
N VAL A 107 -3.43 20.56 -9.60
CA VAL A 107 -4.08 19.25 -9.67
C VAL A 107 -5.02 19.03 -8.49
N VAL A 108 -5.90 18.04 -8.62
CA VAL A 108 -6.68 17.45 -7.53
C VAL A 108 -6.31 15.98 -7.38
N ALA A 109 -6.49 15.43 -6.17
CA ALA A 109 -6.45 14.00 -5.93
C ALA A 109 -7.87 13.48 -5.73
N THR A 110 -8.30 12.57 -6.60
CA THR A 110 -9.65 11.97 -6.59
C THR A 110 -9.55 10.53 -6.13
N LEU A 111 -10.38 10.14 -5.15
CA LEU A 111 -10.52 8.75 -4.76
C LEU A 111 -11.53 8.05 -5.67
N VAL A 112 -11.18 6.88 -6.17
CA VAL A 112 -12.07 5.96 -6.88
C VAL A 112 -12.18 4.70 -6.04
N CYS A 113 -13.42 4.26 -5.80
CA CYS A 113 -13.74 3.05 -5.05
C CYS A 113 -14.64 2.18 -5.92
N SER A 114 -14.33 0.89 -6.05
CA SER A 114 -15.16 -0.07 -6.79
C SER A 114 -15.51 0.40 -8.22
N GLY A 115 -14.58 1.10 -8.88
CA GLY A 115 -14.77 1.66 -10.21
C GLY A 115 -15.70 2.90 -10.28
N THR A 116 -16.12 3.45 -9.14
CA THR A 116 -16.94 4.67 -9.03
C THR A 116 -16.10 5.84 -8.53
N VAL A 117 -16.28 7.00 -9.15
CA VAL A 117 -15.60 8.24 -8.76
C VAL A 117 -16.18 8.74 -7.44
N GLY A 118 -15.33 8.87 -6.42
CA GLY A 118 -15.65 9.45 -5.12
C GLY A 118 -15.26 10.92 -5.03
N GLU A 119 -15.05 11.38 -3.79
CA GLU A 119 -14.67 12.76 -3.52
C GLU A 119 -13.21 13.05 -3.89
N SER A 120 -12.87 14.33 -3.97
CA SER A 120 -11.55 14.81 -4.34
C SER A 120 -11.11 15.92 -3.42
N THR A 121 -9.81 16.07 -3.29
CA THR A 121 -9.25 17.22 -2.57
C THR A 121 -9.59 18.52 -3.28
N ASP A 122 -9.48 19.63 -2.55
CA ASP A 122 -9.30 20.93 -3.17
C ASP A 122 -8.07 20.94 -4.10
N PRO A 123 -8.04 21.83 -5.10
CA PRO A 123 -6.88 22.01 -5.95
C PRO A 123 -5.63 22.40 -5.15
N PHE A 124 -4.49 21.78 -5.47
CA PHE A 124 -3.19 22.15 -4.94
C PHE A 124 -2.19 22.38 -6.06
N SER A 125 -1.16 23.18 -5.78
CA SER A 125 -0.17 23.57 -6.78
C SER A 125 0.89 22.49 -7.01
N LEU A 126 1.35 22.41 -8.26
CA LEU A 126 2.59 21.72 -8.61
C LEU A 126 3.65 22.76 -8.99
N SER A 127 4.91 22.49 -8.65
CA SER A 127 6.05 23.24 -9.16
C SER A 127 6.29 22.95 -10.65
N SER A 128 7.14 23.74 -11.30
CA SER A 128 7.64 23.46 -12.65
C SER A 128 8.45 22.15 -12.72
N ALA A 129 9.05 21.72 -11.61
CA ALA A 129 9.68 20.40 -11.50
C ALA A 129 8.67 19.26 -11.32
N GLY A 130 7.38 19.56 -11.16
CA GLY A 130 6.33 18.56 -10.98
C GLY A 130 6.19 18.09 -9.53
N ASP A 131 6.66 18.86 -8.55
CA ASP A 131 6.53 18.54 -7.13
C ASP A 131 5.28 19.19 -6.53
N GLY A 132 4.59 18.49 -5.65
CA GLY A 132 3.47 19.07 -4.91
C GLY A 132 3.00 18.19 -3.77
N ARG A 133 2.31 18.81 -2.81
CA ARG A 133 1.84 18.14 -1.61
C ARG A 133 0.53 18.72 -1.14
N ILE A 134 -0.34 17.85 -0.63
CA ILE A 134 -1.54 18.23 0.11
C ILE A 134 -1.79 17.25 1.27
N ALA A 135 -2.37 17.77 2.35
CA ALA A 135 -3.03 16.99 3.38
C ALA A 135 -4.44 17.56 3.54
N ALA A 136 -5.46 16.72 3.37
CA ALA A 136 -6.85 17.12 3.37
C ALA A 136 -7.73 16.00 3.96
N THR A 137 -9.02 16.28 4.07
CA THR A 137 -10.05 15.30 4.38
C THR A 137 -11.04 15.27 3.24
N ILE A 138 -11.42 14.07 2.79
CA ILE A 138 -12.43 13.82 1.75
C ILE A 138 -13.43 12.80 2.29
N ALA A 139 -14.66 12.77 1.80
CA ALA A 139 -15.58 11.67 2.09
C ALA A 139 -15.07 10.38 1.42
N VAL A 140 -15.11 9.30 2.20
CA VAL A 140 -14.80 7.95 1.75
C VAL A 140 -16.09 7.14 1.87
N PRO A 141 -16.55 6.48 0.78
CA PRO A 141 -17.69 5.58 0.86
C PRO A 141 -17.45 4.45 1.88
N GLU A 142 -18.48 4.05 2.62
CA GLU A 142 -18.38 3.00 3.65
C GLU A 142 -17.78 1.69 3.08
N ASP A 143 -18.14 1.32 1.84
CA ASP A 143 -17.64 0.13 1.15
C ASP A 143 -16.62 0.48 0.05
N CYS A 144 -15.50 1.13 0.43
CA CYS A 144 -14.44 1.47 -0.52
C CYS A 144 -13.52 0.27 -0.85
N ALA A 145 -13.98 -0.62 -1.73
CA ALA A 145 -13.13 -1.68 -2.28
C ALA A 145 -12.23 -1.15 -3.42
N ASP A 146 -11.07 -1.79 -3.61
CA ASP A 146 -10.10 -1.47 -4.68
C ASP A 146 -9.77 0.02 -4.81
N PRO A 147 -9.38 0.69 -3.71
CA PRO A 147 -9.14 2.12 -3.68
C PRO A 147 -8.04 2.51 -4.67
N THR A 148 -8.39 3.43 -5.56
CA THR A 148 -7.49 4.00 -6.56
C THR A 148 -7.48 5.50 -6.43
N VAL A 149 -6.29 6.10 -6.35
CA VAL A 149 -6.13 7.56 -6.34
C VAL A 149 -5.76 8.02 -7.73
N LEU A 150 -6.51 8.97 -8.28
CA LEU A 150 -6.22 9.65 -9.53
C LEU A 150 -5.69 11.06 -9.26
N ILE A 151 -4.60 11.43 -9.93
CA ILE A 151 -4.13 12.80 -10.00
C ILE A 151 -4.61 13.40 -11.31
N GLN A 152 -5.40 14.46 -11.22
CA GLN A 152 -6.06 15.08 -12.37
C GLN A 152 -5.71 16.56 -12.45
N PRO A 153 -5.46 17.12 -13.63
CA PRO A 153 -5.35 18.57 -13.79
C PRO A 153 -6.61 19.25 -13.25
N ALA A 154 -6.47 20.25 -12.37
CA ALA A 154 -7.62 20.90 -11.74
C ALA A 154 -8.55 21.55 -12.78
N ALA A 155 -7.97 22.08 -13.87
CA ALA A 155 -8.70 22.67 -15.00
C ALA A 155 -9.30 21.64 -15.98
N ASN A 156 -8.92 20.36 -15.89
CA ASN A 156 -9.46 19.30 -16.74
C ASN A 156 -9.54 17.97 -16.00
N ARG A 157 -10.69 17.73 -15.38
CA ARG A 157 -10.97 16.51 -14.59
C ARG A 157 -11.50 15.33 -15.42
N THR A 158 -11.48 15.43 -16.75
CA THR A 158 -11.89 14.31 -17.63
C THR A 158 -10.75 13.34 -17.93
N VAL A 159 -9.53 13.69 -17.52
CA VAL A 159 -8.32 12.87 -17.65
C VAL A 159 -7.59 12.75 -16.31
N TYR A 160 -6.74 11.73 -16.19
CA TYR A 160 -5.75 11.62 -15.12
C TYR A 160 -4.32 11.62 -15.68
N ILE A 161 -3.37 12.18 -14.96
CA ILE A 161 -1.95 12.28 -15.36
C ILE A 161 -1.03 11.42 -14.50
N ALA A 162 -1.53 10.95 -13.35
CA ALA A 162 -0.92 9.88 -12.57
C ALA A 162 -2.02 9.12 -11.81
N SER A 163 -1.76 7.86 -11.49
CA SER A 163 -2.67 7.06 -10.69
C SER A 163 -1.92 6.07 -9.80
N GLY A 164 -2.58 5.59 -8.76
CA GLY A 164 -2.05 4.54 -7.89
C GLY A 164 -3.19 3.72 -7.30
N MET A 165 -3.04 2.41 -7.31
CA MET A 165 -3.99 1.45 -6.74
C MET A 165 -3.33 0.70 -5.59
N SER A 166 -4.12 0.25 -4.60
CA SER A 166 -3.60 -0.66 -3.59
C SER A 166 -3.20 -1.97 -4.27
N SER A 167 -1.91 -2.30 -4.28
CA SER A 167 -1.51 -3.68 -4.55
C SER A 167 -2.02 -4.53 -3.39
N ARG A 168 -3.00 -5.41 -3.65
CA ARG A 168 -3.14 -6.59 -2.79
C ARG A 168 -1.87 -7.39 -3.03
N ASP A 169 -0.93 -7.33 -2.09
CA ASP A 169 0.25 -8.16 -2.17
C ASP A 169 -0.23 -9.62 -2.27
N HIS A 170 -0.11 -10.21 -3.46
CA HIS A 170 0.03 -11.64 -3.56
C HIS A 170 1.35 -11.98 -2.88
N GLN A 171 1.29 -12.14 -1.56
CA GLN A 171 2.19 -13.00 -0.81
C GLN A 171 1.97 -14.44 -1.34
N GLN A 172 2.38 -14.68 -2.60
CA GLN A 172 2.62 -16.03 -3.09
C GLN A 172 3.88 -16.47 -2.36
N SER A 173 3.65 -17.20 -1.27
CA SER A 173 4.61 -18.11 -0.66
C SER A 173 5.34 -18.85 -1.77
N HIS A 174 6.61 -18.50 -1.94
CA HIS A 174 7.56 -19.30 -2.70
C HIS A 174 7.98 -20.45 -1.78
N ASP A 175 7.09 -21.41 -1.60
CA ASP A 175 7.39 -22.72 -1.02
C ASP A 175 6.94 -23.75 -2.07
N ASP A 176 7.92 -24.23 -2.85
CA ASP A 176 8.01 -25.59 -3.41
C ASP A 176 9.42 -25.82 -3.97
#